data_AF-V5XBL7-F1
#
_entry.id   AF-V5XBL7-F1
#
_cell.length_a   1.000
_cell.length_b   1.000
_cell.length_c   1.000
_cell.angle_alpha   90.00
_cell.angle_beta   90.00
_cell.angle_gamma   90.00
#
_symmetry.space_group_name_H-M   'P 1'
#
loop_
_entity.id
_entity.type
_entity.pdbx_description
1 polymer ?
#
loop_
_entity_poly.entity_id
_entity_poly.type
_entity_poly.pdbx_seq_one_letter_code
_entity_poly.pdbx_strand_id
1 'polypeptide(L)'
;MVDRKGDRGRHQARKRAVDLIFEAEARGITAAEAADSRNALSHTQADISPLNPYTVTVTRGVTEHAAHVDDLISSHLQGWTLDRLPAVDRAILRVAVWELLHAEDVPEPVAVDEAVELAKELSTDDSPGFVNGVLGQVMLVTPQIRAAAAALRPSDGAD
;
A
#
# COMPACT_ATOMS: atom_id res chain seq x y z
N MET A 1 6.90 -18.35 17.68
CA MET A 1 5.70 -17.74 18.32
C MET A 1 5.60 -16.34 17.75
N VAL A 2 4.75 -16.14 16.73
CA VAL A 2 4.70 -14.88 15.96
C VAL A 2 4.23 -13.75 16.86
N ASP A 3 4.93 -12.62 16.84
CA ASP A 3 4.68 -11.46 17.68
C ASP A 3 3.37 -10.75 17.26
N ARG A 4 2.22 -11.26 17.74
CA ARG A 4 0.87 -10.74 17.44
C ARG A 4 0.64 -9.28 17.83
N LYS A 5 1.53 -8.67 18.62
CA LYS A 5 1.37 -7.27 19.05
C LYS A 5 1.92 -6.30 18.00
N GLY A 6 3.04 -6.66 17.35
CA GLY A 6 3.55 -5.92 16.18
C GLY A 6 2.61 -6.02 14.97
N ASP A 7 2.03 -7.21 14.77
CA ASP A 7 1.14 -7.52 13.64
C ASP A 7 -0.14 -6.68 13.66
N ARG A 8 -0.83 -6.61 14.81
CA ARG A 8 -2.02 -5.74 14.97
C ARG A 8 -1.72 -4.26 14.80
N GLY A 9 -0.49 -3.83 15.15
CA GLY A 9 -0.05 -2.45 14.95
C GLY A 9 0.10 -2.10 13.48
N ARG A 10 0.65 -3.02 12.68
CA ARG A 10 0.79 -2.82 11.22
C ARG A 10 -0.53 -2.94 10.49
N HIS A 11 -1.38 -3.88 10.88
CA HIS A 11 -2.72 -4.00 10.29
C HIS A 11 -3.52 -2.70 10.38
N GLN A 12 -3.62 -2.12 11.59
CA GLN A 12 -4.31 -0.84 11.77
C GLN A 12 -3.62 0.32 11.01
N ALA A 13 -2.29 0.28 10.87
CA ALA A 13 -1.55 1.27 10.11
C ALA A 13 -1.82 1.18 8.60
N ARG A 14 -1.94 -0.03 8.04
CA ARG A 14 -2.34 -0.27 6.63
C ARG A 14 -3.77 0.19 6.39
N LYS A 15 -4.70 -0.19 7.27
CA LYS A 15 -6.08 0.30 7.22
C LYS A 15 -6.14 1.82 7.16
N ARG A 16 -5.34 2.49 8.01
CA ARG A 16 -5.26 3.95 8.00
C ARG A 16 -4.62 4.52 6.73
N ALA A 17 -3.67 3.81 6.12
CA ALA A 17 -3.10 4.22 4.83
C ALA A 17 -4.14 4.09 3.69
N VAL A 18 -4.95 3.02 3.69
CA VAL A 18 -6.07 2.84 2.76
C VAL A 18 -7.06 4.00 2.88
N ASP A 19 -7.48 4.37 4.11
CA ASP A 19 -8.36 5.52 4.34
C ASP A 19 -7.80 6.81 3.73
N LEU A 20 -6.49 7.07 3.92
CA LEU A 20 -5.84 8.29 3.44
C LEU A 20 -5.68 8.30 1.92
N ILE A 21 -5.39 7.15 1.30
CA ILE A 21 -5.32 7.04 -0.16
C ILE A 21 -6.71 7.26 -0.77
N PHE A 22 -7.75 6.67 -0.18
CA PHE A 22 -9.14 6.90 -0.59
C PHE A 22 -9.55 8.37 -0.45
N GLU A 23 -9.25 9.00 0.70
CA GLU A 23 -9.50 10.41 0.94
C GLU A 23 -8.76 11.31 -0.06
N ALA A 24 -7.48 11.02 -0.30
CA ALA A 24 -6.64 11.78 -1.22
C ALA A 24 -7.19 11.74 -2.65
N GLU A 25 -7.63 10.56 -3.10
CA GLU A 25 -8.25 10.39 -4.41
C GLU A 25 -9.54 11.21 -4.55
N ALA A 26 -10.42 11.16 -3.55
CA ALA A 26 -11.66 11.94 -3.53
C ALA A 26 -11.42 13.45 -3.55
N ARG A 27 -10.28 13.89 -3.01
CA ARG A 27 -9.86 15.31 -2.93
C ARG A 27 -9.01 15.76 -4.12
N GLY A 28 -8.53 14.84 -4.97
CA GLY A 28 -7.60 15.15 -6.05
C GLY A 28 -6.22 15.61 -5.57
N ILE A 29 -5.74 15.09 -4.44
CA ILE A 29 -4.41 15.34 -3.89
C ILE A 29 -3.62 14.04 -3.76
N THR A 30 -2.34 14.12 -3.43
CA THR A 30 -1.52 12.93 -3.16
C THR A 30 -1.81 12.35 -1.76
N ALA A 31 -1.52 11.04 -1.59
CA ALA A 31 -1.65 10.38 -0.29
C ALA A 31 -0.68 10.97 0.75
N ALA A 32 0.50 11.41 0.31
CA ALA A 32 1.47 12.11 1.15
C ALA A 32 0.91 13.45 1.66
N GLU A 33 0.28 14.26 0.81
CA GLU A 33 -0.35 15.53 1.22
C GLU A 33 -1.51 15.31 2.21
N ALA A 34 -2.31 14.24 2.03
CA ALA A 34 -3.35 13.86 2.97
C ALA A 34 -2.76 13.46 4.35
N ALA A 35 -1.69 12.66 4.34
CA ALA A 35 -0.97 12.26 5.56
C ALA A 35 -0.34 13.47 6.28
N ASP A 36 0.30 14.37 5.54
CA ASP A 36 0.94 15.58 6.07
C ASP A 36 -0.09 16.53 6.66
N SER A 37 -1.23 16.73 5.98
CA SER A 37 -2.35 17.49 6.51
C SER A 37 -2.86 16.90 7.83
N ARG A 38 -3.00 15.57 7.90
CA ARG A 38 -3.50 14.90 9.11
C ARG A 38 -2.51 15.00 10.27
N ASN A 39 -1.21 14.85 10.02
CA ASN A 39 -0.18 15.03 11.04
C ASN A 39 -0.05 16.49 11.48
N ALA A 40 -0.22 17.48 10.60
CA ALA A 40 -0.22 18.88 11.01
C ALA A 40 -1.37 19.18 12.00
N LEU A 41 -2.54 18.58 11.77
CA LEU A 41 -3.68 18.70 12.70
C LEU A 41 -3.38 18.13 14.08
N SER A 42 -2.64 17.02 14.21
CA SER A 42 -2.30 16.45 15.52
C SER A 42 -1.41 17.35 16.39
N HIS A 43 -0.72 18.33 15.78
CA HIS A 43 0.10 19.31 16.52
C HIS A 43 -0.71 20.52 17.00
N THR A 44 -1.89 20.74 16.42
CA THR A 44 -2.72 21.93 16.69
C THR A 44 -4.02 21.60 17.42
N GLN A 45 -4.47 20.34 17.36
CA GLN A 45 -5.71 19.85 17.95
C GLN A 45 -5.42 18.66 18.87
N ALA A 46 -5.73 18.79 20.16
CA ALA A 46 -5.36 17.82 21.19
C ALA A 46 -6.12 16.48 21.12
N ASP A 47 -7.25 16.45 20.41
CA ASP A 47 -8.09 15.26 20.20
C ASP A 47 -7.66 14.43 18.98
N ILE A 48 -6.71 14.92 18.18
CA ILE A 48 -6.19 14.22 17.01
C ILE A 48 -4.85 13.58 17.35
N SER A 49 -4.82 12.26 17.43
CA SER A 49 -3.57 11.51 17.58
C SER A 49 -2.71 11.60 16.31
N PRO A 50 -1.37 11.60 16.44
CA PRO A 50 -0.46 11.51 15.30
C PRO A 50 -0.65 10.18 14.56
N LEU A 51 -0.35 10.17 13.26
CA LEU A 51 -0.40 8.94 12.46
C LEU A 51 0.67 7.95 12.92
N ASN A 52 0.38 6.66 12.75
CA ASN A 52 1.39 5.63 12.90
C ASN A 52 2.52 5.88 11.88
N PRO A 53 3.81 5.78 12.26
CA PRO A 53 4.92 5.96 11.33
C PRO A 53 4.79 5.12 10.06
N TYR A 54 4.32 3.88 10.18
CA TYR A 54 4.13 2.99 9.03
C TYR A 54 3.05 3.49 8.07
N THR A 55 1.99 4.11 8.57
CA THR A 55 0.98 4.78 7.72
C THR A 55 1.62 5.89 6.89
N VAL A 56 2.52 6.67 7.50
CA VAL A 56 3.25 7.74 6.80
C VAL A 56 4.21 7.15 5.76
N THR A 57 4.94 6.09 6.11
CA THR A 57 5.82 5.37 5.16
C THR A 57 5.05 4.90 3.94
N VAL A 58 3.92 4.19 4.12
CA VAL A 58 3.10 3.67 3.02
C VAL A 58 2.55 4.79 2.14
N THR A 59 1.94 5.81 2.74
CA THR A 59 1.32 6.91 1.96
C THR A 59 2.34 7.72 1.17
N ARG A 60 3.53 7.95 1.73
CA ARG A 60 4.65 8.59 1.01
C ARG A 60 5.18 7.70 -0.10
N GLY A 61 5.42 6.42 0.19
CA GLY A 61 5.95 5.48 -0.80
C GLY A 61 5.00 5.22 -1.97
N VAL A 62 3.69 5.10 -1.71
CA VAL A 62 2.66 5.02 -2.76
C VAL A 62 2.64 6.30 -3.60
N THR A 63 2.83 7.47 -2.98
CA THR A 63 2.91 8.74 -3.73
C THR A 63 4.14 8.80 -4.62
N GLU A 64 5.31 8.42 -4.09
CA GLU A 64 6.59 8.42 -4.81
C GLU A 64 6.60 7.45 -6.01
N HIS A 65 5.97 6.30 -5.86
CA HIS A 65 5.96 5.23 -6.86
C HIS A 65 4.62 5.08 -7.58
N ALA A 66 3.74 6.08 -7.51
CA ALA A 66 2.34 5.98 -7.97
C ALA A 66 2.21 5.43 -9.39
N ALA A 67 3.00 5.95 -10.33
CA ALA A 67 2.96 5.52 -11.73
C ALA A 67 3.34 4.04 -11.90
N HIS A 68 4.39 3.57 -11.22
CA HIS A 68 4.85 2.19 -11.32
C HIS A 68 3.89 1.23 -10.61
N VAL A 69 3.38 1.61 -9.44
CA VAL A 69 2.37 0.84 -8.70
C VAL A 69 1.09 0.69 -9.54
N ASP A 70 0.58 1.79 -10.09
CA ASP A 70 -0.66 1.77 -10.89
C ASP A 70 -0.49 1.00 -12.21
N ASP A 71 0.67 1.10 -12.87
CA ASP A 71 0.99 0.33 -14.08
C ASP A 71 1.05 -1.18 -13.79
N LEU A 72 1.74 -1.56 -12.70
CA LEU A 72 1.85 -2.96 -12.30
C LEU A 72 0.51 -3.57 -11.88
N ILE A 73 -0.37 -2.80 -11.23
CA ILE A 73 -1.74 -3.25 -10.98
C ILE A 73 -2.46 -3.43 -12.31
N SER A 74 -2.44 -2.40 -13.16
CA SER A 74 -3.17 -2.36 -14.44
C SER A 74 -2.79 -3.50 -15.37
N SER A 75 -1.51 -3.88 -15.43
CA SER A 75 -1.04 -5.00 -16.27
C SER A 75 -1.60 -6.36 -15.84
N HIS A 76 -2.15 -6.46 -14.63
CA HIS A 76 -2.74 -7.67 -14.07
C HIS A 76 -4.27 -7.59 -13.94
N LEU A 77 -4.90 -6.49 -14.38
CA LEU A 77 -6.35 -6.36 -14.48
C LEU A 77 -6.84 -6.94 -15.81
N GLN A 78 -7.34 -8.17 -15.80
CA GLN A 78 -7.82 -8.86 -17.00
C GLN A 78 -9.07 -8.18 -17.60
N GLY A 79 -8.88 -7.24 -18.53
CA GLY A 79 -9.97 -6.54 -19.23
C GLY A 79 -10.64 -5.40 -18.44
N TRP A 80 -10.09 -5.06 -17.27
CA TRP A 80 -10.54 -3.95 -16.44
C TRP A 80 -9.49 -2.84 -16.42
N THR A 81 -9.95 -1.59 -16.31
CA THR A 81 -9.06 -0.46 -16.08
C THR A 81 -9.06 -0.14 -14.58
N LEU A 82 -7.94 0.40 -14.09
CA LEU A 82 -7.75 0.68 -12.67
C LEU A 82 -8.81 1.64 -12.12
N ASP A 83 -9.26 2.62 -12.91
CA ASP A 83 -10.29 3.60 -12.57
C ASP A 83 -11.69 2.98 -12.40
N ARG A 84 -11.95 1.81 -13.01
CA ARG A 84 -13.24 1.10 -12.90
C ARG A 84 -13.37 0.26 -11.64
N LEU A 85 -12.29 0.06 -10.90
CA LEU A 85 -12.35 -0.64 -9.62
C LEU A 85 -13.05 0.23 -8.57
N PRO A 86 -13.72 -0.39 -7.57
CA PRO A 86 -14.10 0.31 -6.35
C PRO A 86 -12.89 1.06 -5.77
N ALA A 87 -13.09 2.30 -5.34
CA ALA A 87 -11.99 3.14 -4.86
C ALA A 87 -11.26 2.54 -3.64
N VAL A 88 -11.98 1.81 -2.80
CA VAL A 88 -11.40 1.07 -1.66
C VAL A 88 -10.51 -0.08 -2.15
N ASP A 89 -10.94 -0.89 -3.11
CA ASP A 89 -10.13 -1.99 -3.67
C ASP A 89 -8.86 -1.45 -4.33
N ARG A 90 -8.98 -0.36 -5.11
CA ARG A 90 -7.84 0.32 -5.71
C ARG A 90 -6.86 0.84 -4.65
N ALA A 91 -7.34 1.42 -3.56
CA ALA A 91 -6.49 1.86 -2.46
C ALA A 91 -5.79 0.68 -1.77
N ILE A 92 -6.48 -0.44 -1.54
CA ILE A 92 -5.90 -1.66 -0.97
C ILE A 92 -4.81 -2.23 -1.88
N LEU A 93 -5.07 -2.34 -3.19
CA LEU A 93 -4.10 -2.83 -4.17
C LEU A 93 -2.85 -1.93 -4.21
N ARG A 94 -3.02 -0.60 -4.16
CA ARG A 94 -1.88 0.34 -4.12
C ARG A 94 -1.00 0.14 -2.89
N VAL A 95 -1.59 -0.04 -1.71
CA VAL A 95 -0.84 -0.35 -0.48
C VAL A 95 -0.08 -1.67 -0.63
N ALA A 96 -0.78 -2.72 -1.04
CA ALA A 96 -0.21 -4.07 -1.11
C ALA A 96 0.91 -4.16 -2.16
N VAL A 97 0.71 -3.60 -3.35
CA VAL A 97 1.72 -3.59 -4.41
C VAL A 97 2.93 -2.75 -4.01
N TRP A 98 2.74 -1.61 -3.32
CA TRP A 98 3.86 -0.88 -2.77
C TRP A 98 4.64 -1.71 -1.75
N GLU A 99 3.98 -2.44 -0.84
CA GLU A 99 4.66 -3.33 0.11
C GLU A 99 5.43 -4.46 -0.62
N LEU A 100 4.79 -5.09 -1.61
CA LEU A 100 5.43 -6.11 -2.44
C LEU A 100 6.67 -5.58 -3.13
N LEU A 101 6.73 -4.32 -3.54
CA LEU A 101 7.90 -3.78 -4.24
C LEU A 101 8.97 -3.21 -3.30
N HIS A 102 8.57 -2.56 -2.20
CA HIS A 102 9.45 -1.65 -1.45
C HIS A 102 9.56 -1.95 0.04
N ALA A 103 8.65 -2.73 0.63
CA ALA A 103 8.75 -3.12 2.04
C ALA A 103 9.62 -4.38 2.18
N GLU A 104 10.94 -4.18 2.33
CA GLU A 104 11.92 -5.28 2.46
C GLU A 104 11.71 -6.10 3.75
N ASP A 105 11.07 -5.53 4.76
CA ASP A 105 10.80 -6.14 6.05
C ASP A 105 9.43 -6.84 6.15
N VAL A 106 8.62 -6.80 5.08
CA VAL A 106 7.33 -7.47 4.98
C VAL A 106 7.44 -8.65 4.02
N PRO A 107 7.25 -9.91 4.49
CA PRO A 107 7.17 -11.06 3.60
C PRO A 107 6.01 -10.91 2.61
N GLU A 108 6.24 -11.24 1.34
CA GLU A 108 5.23 -11.09 0.29
C GLU A 108 3.88 -11.78 0.61
N PRO A 109 3.86 -13.03 1.16
CA PRO A 109 2.59 -13.65 1.55
C PRO A 109 1.82 -12.87 2.62
N VAL A 110 2.53 -12.21 3.55
CA VAL A 110 1.91 -11.40 4.61
C VAL A 110 1.28 -10.13 4.02
N ALA A 111 1.94 -9.48 3.06
CA ALA A 111 1.36 -8.32 2.37
C ALA A 111 0.05 -8.68 1.64
N VAL A 112 0.01 -9.86 1.01
CA VAL A 112 -1.21 -10.36 0.34
C VAL A 112 -2.30 -10.74 1.33
N ASP A 113 -1.97 -11.50 2.37
CA ASP A 113 -2.94 -11.88 3.40
C ASP A 113 -3.58 -10.64 4.05
N GLU A 114 -2.77 -9.62 4.37
CA GLU A 114 -3.25 -8.36 4.93
C GLU A 114 -4.15 -7.57 3.97
N ALA A 115 -3.83 -7.56 2.68
CA ALA A 115 -4.67 -6.92 1.66
C ALA A 115 -6.03 -7.64 1.54
N VAL A 116 -6.03 -8.96 1.61
CA VAL A 116 -7.25 -9.78 1.59
C VAL A 116 -8.09 -9.54 2.84
N GLU A 117 -7.48 -9.46 4.02
CA GLU A 117 -8.20 -9.12 5.25
C GLU A 117 -8.78 -7.69 5.19
N LEU A 118 -8.03 -6.70 4.70
CA LEU A 118 -8.56 -5.35 4.51
C LEU A 118 -9.74 -5.31 3.53
N ALA A 119 -9.69 -6.09 2.46
CA ALA A 119 -10.79 -6.20 1.51
C ALA A 119 -12.06 -6.79 2.17
N LYS A 120 -11.92 -7.78 3.06
CA LYS A 120 -13.04 -8.33 3.84
C LYS A 120 -13.65 -7.30 4.78
N GLU A 121 -12.81 -6.44 5.38
CA GLU A 121 -13.26 -5.47 6.37
C GLU A 121 -13.89 -4.21 5.77
N LEU A 122 -13.44 -3.80 4.57
CA LEU A 122 -13.70 -2.46 4.03
C LEU A 122 -14.51 -2.45 2.73
N SER A 123 -14.61 -3.58 2.04
CA SER A 123 -15.17 -3.62 0.68
C SER A 123 -16.33 -4.62 0.56
N THR A 124 -16.57 -5.16 -0.64
CA THR A 124 -17.67 -6.09 -0.92
C THR A 124 -17.27 -7.55 -0.68
N ASP A 125 -18.26 -8.44 -0.62
CA ASP A 125 -18.05 -9.88 -0.43
C ASP A 125 -17.16 -10.54 -1.51
N ASP A 126 -17.16 -9.99 -2.73
CA ASP A 126 -16.34 -10.49 -3.85
C ASP A 126 -14.90 -9.94 -3.84
N SER A 127 -14.65 -8.86 -3.11
CA SER A 127 -13.38 -8.13 -3.11
C SER A 127 -12.18 -8.96 -2.61
N PRO A 128 -12.29 -9.78 -1.55
CA PRO A 128 -11.16 -10.58 -1.07
C PRO A 128 -10.61 -11.54 -2.12
N GLY A 129 -11.50 -12.21 -2.86
CA GLY A 129 -11.11 -13.13 -3.93
C GLY A 129 -10.46 -12.40 -5.10
N PHE A 130 -11.01 -11.25 -5.47
CA PHE A 130 -10.46 -10.38 -6.52
C PHE A 130 -9.05 -9.87 -6.16
N VAL A 131 -8.87 -9.26 -4.98
CA VAL A 131 -7.58 -8.74 -4.50
C VAL A 131 -6.54 -9.85 -4.43
N ASN A 132 -6.90 -11.02 -3.89
CA ASN A 132 -6.01 -12.18 -3.85
C ASN A 132 -5.57 -12.62 -5.25
N GLY A 133 -6.50 -12.66 -6.22
CA GLY A 133 -6.22 -13.06 -7.59
C GLY A 133 -5.23 -12.11 -8.28
N VAL A 134 -5.44 -10.80 -8.15
CA VAL A 134 -4.54 -9.78 -8.74
C VAL A 134 -3.16 -9.85 -8.08
N LEU A 135 -3.09 -9.83 -6.75
CA LEU A 135 -1.81 -9.81 -6.04
C LEU A 135 -1.02 -11.11 -6.22
N GLY A 136 -1.70 -12.26 -6.34
CA GLY A 136 -1.06 -13.53 -6.67
C GLY A 136 -0.31 -13.49 -8.01
N GLN A 137 -0.82 -12.75 -9.00
CA GLN A 137 -0.09 -12.56 -10.27
C GLN A 137 1.06 -11.55 -10.13
N VAL A 138 0.86 -10.45 -9.40
CA VAL A 138 1.90 -9.45 -9.13
C VAL A 138 3.10 -10.08 -8.38
N MET A 139 2.86 -10.99 -7.43
CA MET A 139 3.92 -11.71 -6.73
C MET A 139 4.84 -12.51 -7.67
N LEU A 140 4.33 -13.04 -8.79
CA LEU A 140 5.16 -13.84 -9.72
C LEU A 140 6.27 -13.02 -10.40
N VAL A 141 6.07 -11.71 -10.53
CA VAL A 141 7.01 -10.77 -11.17
C VAL A 141 7.79 -9.91 -10.17
N THR A 142 7.37 -9.90 -8.90
CA THR A 142 7.96 -9.07 -7.85
C THR A 142 9.45 -9.37 -7.61
N PRO A 143 9.92 -10.63 -7.52
CA PRO A 143 11.34 -10.93 -7.33
C PRO A 143 12.24 -10.37 -8.43
N GLN A 144 11.79 -10.44 -9.69
CA GLN A 144 12.54 -9.96 -10.86
C GLN A 144 12.61 -8.43 -10.86
N ILE A 145 11.51 -7.75 -10.50
CA ILE A 145 11.47 -6.29 -10.36
C ILE A 145 12.42 -5.84 -9.24
N ARG A 146 12.37 -6.49 -8.07
CA ARG A 146 13.27 -6.20 -6.94
C ARG A 146 14.73 -6.41 -7.30
N ALA A 147 15.05 -7.50 -8.00
CA ALA A 147 16.41 -7.79 -8.45
C ALA A 147 16.93 -6.75 -9.45
N ALA A 148 16.09 -6.34 -10.41
CA ALA A 148 16.44 -5.30 -11.37
C ALA A 148 16.68 -3.94 -10.69
N ALA A 149 15.81 -3.55 -9.75
CA ALA A 149 15.99 -2.33 -8.96
C ALA A 149 17.28 -2.37 -8.13
N ALA A 150 17.61 -3.52 -7.52
CA ALA A 150 18.84 -3.69 -6.76
C ALA A 150 20.10 -3.58 -7.62
N ALA A 151 20.08 -4.09 -8.86
CA ALA A 151 21.20 -4.02 -9.80
C ALA A 151 21.45 -2.59 -10.34
N LEU A 152 20.41 -1.74 -10.35
CA LEU A 152 20.49 -0.34 -10.79
C LEU A 152 20.89 0.63 -9.68
N ARG A 153 20.87 0.20 -8.41
CA ARG A 153 21.40 1.01 -7.31
C ARG A 153 22.92 1.17 -7.56
N PRO A 154 23.45 2.40 -7.67
CA PRO A 154 24.89 2.59 -7.73
C PRO A 154 25.52 1.85 -6.54
N SER A 155 26.64 1.16 -6.76
CA SER A 155 27.45 0.72 -5.64
C SER A 155 27.93 1.98 -4.92
N ASP A 156 27.25 2.39 -3.85
CA ASP A 156 27.78 3.42 -2.96
C ASP A 156 29.19 2.96 -2.57
N GLY A 157 30.15 3.80 -2.96
CA GLY A 157 31.53 3.44 -3.16
C GLY A 157 32.15 2.74 -1.96
N ALA A 158 32.82 1.62 -2.25
CA ALA A 158 34.02 1.27 -1.52
C ALA A 158 35.08 2.35 -1.86
N ASP A 159 35.18 3.37 -1.01
CA ASP A 159 36.39 4.20 -0.85
C ASP A 159 36.47 4.71 0.59
#